data_AF-U2K2Z7-F1
#
_entry.id   AF-U2K2Z7-F1
#
_cell.length_a   1.000
_cell.length_b   1.000
_cell.length_c   1.000
_cell.angle_alpha   90.00
_cell.angle_beta   90.00
_cell.angle_gamma   90.00
#
_symmetry.space_group_name_H-M   'P 1'
#
loop_
_entity.id
_entity.type
_entity.pdbx_description
1 polymer ?
#
loop_
_entity_poly.entity_id
_entity_poly.type
_entity_poly.pdbx_seq_one_letter_code
_entity_poly.pdbx_strand_id
1 'polypeptide(L)'
;MKFLKKYYKLIGTLITVVAFVFVIKKIVTMDVDWSMFASGKPLGIIAGCVLVQTAIIFFMSTPWVQFVRILSGKKIAMKDALPVYTKCNLMKYVPGNVFQYVGRNQLAADLHISHVDVACATVLEILCSLVAPLVWILLLMGKDMVGLIRTYEKNFLLVLGIGVAVLVLAFFLLRWKFREPLRRYFEKYRKLLNRKILLRVVGVFLLYVLQYLFSATMYAVPAFLMFDVPRAQMGLFLGTYLFSWVIGFITPGAPGGIGVREAVMVLTCSTFLDTNTIMLYAVTMRIISTFGDVLAFFLGWLLHLIWKRQKATA
;
A
#
# COMPACT_ATOMS: atom_id res chain seq x y z
N MET A 1 -15.82 -30.88 2.77
CA MET A 1 -15.00 -29.71 3.21
C MET A 1 -13.47 -29.83 2.95
N LYS A 2 -12.82 -31.01 3.05
CA LYS A 2 -11.37 -31.16 2.74
C LYS A 2 -11.01 -30.88 1.27
N PHE A 3 -11.91 -31.21 0.34
CA PHE A 3 -11.72 -31.03 -1.10
C PHE A 3 -11.55 -29.55 -1.47
N LEU A 4 -12.52 -28.69 -1.08
CA LEU A 4 -12.46 -27.22 -1.27
C LEU A 4 -11.18 -26.58 -0.71
N LYS A 5 -10.70 -27.00 0.47
CA LYS A 5 -9.43 -26.51 1.04
C LYS A 5 -8.21 -26.78 0.15
N LYS A 6 -8.17 -27.90 -0.58
CA LYS A 6 -7.09 -28.24 -1.52
C LYS A 6 -7.09 -27.27 -2.72
N TYR A 7 -8.26 -26.98 -3.28
CA TYR A 7 -8.39 -26.03 -4.40
C TYR A 7 -8.09 -24.59 -3.97
N TYR A 8 -8.53 -24.14 -2.80
CA TYR A 8 -8.15 -22.81 -2.29
C TYR A 8 -6.65 -22.67 -2.07
N LYS A 9 -5.98 -23.73 -1.59
CA LYS A 9 -4.52 -23.73 -1.43
C LYS A 9 -3.82 -23.73 -2.79
N LEU A 10 -4.31 -24.49 -3.76
CA LEU A 10 -3.78 -24.53 -5.13
C LEU A 10 -3.95 -23.19 -5.85
N ILE A 11 -5.13 -22.58 -5.78
CA ILE A 11 -5.41 -21.25 -6.33
C ILE A 11 -4.50 -20.21 -5.68
N GLY A 12 -4.36 -20.24 -4.34
CA GLY A 12 -3.45 -19.35 -3.63
C GLY A 12 -2.00 -19.50 -4.10
N THR A 13 -1.50 -20.72 -4.24
CA THR A 13 -0.15 -20.98 -4.77
C THR A 13 -0.02 -20.49 -6.22
N LEU A 14 -1.02 -20.75 -7.07
CA LEU A 14 -0.99 -20.38 -8.48
C LEU A 14 -1.01 -18.85 -8.64
N ILE A 15 -1.80 -18.14 -7.83
CA ILE A 15 -1.79 -16.67 -7.76
C ILE A 15 -0.40 -16.15 -7.34
N THR A 16 0.21 -16.75 -6.32
CA THR A 16 1.57 -16.38 -5.88
C THR A 16 2.59 -16.61 -7.01
N VAL A 17 2.55 -17.76 -7.70
CA VAL A 17 3.43 -18.07 -8.83
C VAL A 17 3.24 -17.06 -9.96
N VAL A 18 1.99 -16.74 -10.33
CA VAL A 18 1.69 -15.74 -11.36
C VAL A 18 2.21 -14.36 -10.98
N ALA A 19 2.07 -13.95 -9.71
CA ALA A 19 2.63 -12.70 -9.20
C ALA A 19 4.16 -12.67 -9.35
N PHE A 20 4.86 -13.75 -8.99
CA PHE A 20 6.31 -13.87 -9.16
C PHE A 20 6.74 -13.83 -10.62
N VAL A 21 6.06 -14.58 -11.51
CA VAL A 21 6.36 -14.60 -12.96
C VAL A 21 6.16 -13.21 -13.56
N PHE A 22 5.10 -12.50 -13.18
CA PHE A 22 4.84 -11.14 -13.67
C PHE A 22 5.93 -10.16 -13.21
N VAL A 23 6.34 -10.24 -11.95
CA VAL A 23 7.45 -9.44 -11.40
C VAL A 23 8.75 -9.71 -12.16
N ILE A 24 9.16 -10.98 -12.28
CA ILE A 24 10.41 -11.37 -12.94
C ILE A 24 10.38 -10.95 -14.41
N LYS A 25 9.29 -11.25 -15.13
CA LYS A 25 9.13 -10.84 -16.52
C LYS A 25 9.28 -9.32 -16.65
N LYS A 26 8.68 -8.54 -15.75
CA LYS A 26 8.79 -7.08 -15.78
C LYS A 26 10.20 -6.58 -15.53
N ILE A 27 10.90 -7.13 -14.54
CA ILE A 27 12.30 -6.78 -14.25
C ILE A 27 13.20 -7.09 -15.45
N VAL A 28 13.04 -8.25 -16.08
CA VAL A 28 13.87 -8.70 -17.21
C VAL A 28 13.56 -7.94 -18.51
N THR A 29 12.32 -7.50 -18.72
CA THR A 29 11.94 -6.74 -19.93
C THR A 29 12.28 -5.25 -19.86
N MET A 30 12.84 -4.76 -18.76
CA MET A 30 13.23 -3.35 -18.64
C MET A 30 14.63 -3.16 -19.22
N ASP A 31 14.75 -2.20 -20.15
CA ASP A 31 16.01 -1.80 -20.78
C ASP A 31 16.85 -0.99 -19.78
N VAL A 32 17.48 -1.69 -18.85
CA VAL A 32 18.23 -1.14 -17.72
C VAL A 32 19.67 -1.62 -17.81
N ASP A 33 20.61 -0.68 -17.70
CA ASP A 33 22.02 -1.01 -17.57
C ASP A 33 22.29 -1.64 -16.19
N TRP A 34 22.45 -2.96 -16.18
CA TRP A 34 22.67 -3.73 -14.97
C TRP A 34 24.06 -3.52 -14.34
N SER A 35 24.98 -2.85 -15.03
CA SER A 35 26.33 -2.59 -14.53
C SER A 35 26.35 -1.81 -13.21
N MET A 36 25.34 -0.96 -12.97
CA MET A 36 25.16 -0.20 -11.72
C MET A 36 24.96 -1.12 -10.49
N PHE A 37 24.42 -2.33 -10.68
CA PHE A 37 24.21 -3.30 -9.60
C PHE A 37 25.40 -4.26 -9.40
N ALA A 38 26.46 -4.14 -10.21
CA ALA A 38 27.64 -5.01 -10.12
C ALA A 38 28.57 -4.66 -8.94
N SER A 39 28.39 -3.49 -8.31
CA SER A 39 29.21 -3.06 -7.16
C SER A 39 28.54 -3.37 -5.81
N GLY A 40 29.35 -3.69 -4.80
CA GLY A 40 28.84 -4.12 -3.49
C GLY A 40 28.09 -3.04 -2.70
N LYS A 41 28.37 -1.75 -2.93
CA LYS A 41 27.76 -0.63 -2.20
C LYS A 41 26.26 -0.44 -2.56
N PRO A 42 25.86 -0.31 -3.83
CA PRO A 42 24.46 -0.33 -4.25
C PRO A 42 23.68 -1.54 -3.72
N LEU A 43 24.27 -2.74 -3.78
CA LEU A 43 23.64 -3.95 -3.26
C LEU A 43 23.40 -3.87 -1.75
N GLY A 44 24.37 -3.36 -0.98
CA GLY A 44 24.22 -3.14 0.45
C GLY A 44 23.11 -2.13 0.80
N ILE A 45 23.02 -1.03 0.04
CA ILE A 45 21.96 -0.02 0.21
C ILE A 45 20.59 -0.63 -0.08
N ILE A 46 20.45 -1.37 -1.19
CA ILE A 46 19.20 -2.04 -1.57
C ILE A 46 18.80 -3.05 -0.49
N ALA A 47 19.73 -3.88 -0.02
CA ALA A 47 19.48 -4.86 1.05
C ALA A 47 19.01 -4.18 2.34
N GLY A 48 19.67 -3.10 2.76
CA GLY A 48 19.24 -2.30 3.91
C GLY A 48 17.83 -1.72 3.73
N CYS A 49 17.53 -1.16 2.56
CA CYS A 49 16.21 -0.62 2.24
C CYS A 49 15.14 -1.71 2.19
N VAL A 50 15.46 -2.93 1.72
CA VAL A 50 14.56 -4.10 1.74
C VAL A 50 14.19 -4.48 3.18
N LEU A 51 15.14 -4.45 4.11
CA LEU A 51 14.87 -4.70 5.53
C LEU A 51 13.98 -3.62 6.14
N VAL A 52 14.25 -2.35 5.85
CA VAL A 52 13.41 -1.23 6.31
C VAL A 52 12.00 -1.33 5.72
N GLN A 53 11.88 -1.65 4.43
CA GLN A 53 10.59 -1.86 3.77
C GLN A 53 9.81 -3.02 4.39
N THR A 54 10.49 -4.10 4.74
CA THR A 54 9.90 -5.25 5.45
C THR A 54 9.35 -4.83 6.82
N ALA A 55 10.13 -4.05 7.58
CA ALA A 55 9.71 -3.50 8.87
C ALA A 55 8.50 -2.55 8.71
N ILE A 56 8.46 -1.72 7.66
CA ILE A 56 7.31 -0.87 7.34
C ILE A 56 6.06 -1.72 7.09
N ILE A 57 6.16 -2.85 6.37
CA ILE A 57 5.02 -3.75 6.12
C ILE A 57 4.50 -4.38 7.42
N PHE A 58 5.40 -4.75 8.33
CA PHE A 58 5.01 -5.27 9.65
C PHE A 58 4.36 -4.18 10.51
N PHE A 59 4.90 -2.97 10.45
CA PHE A 59 4.27 -1.83 11.09
C PHE A 59 2.87 -1.59 10.53
N MET A 60 2.69 -1.70 9.21
CA MET A 60 1.40 -1.49 8.51
C MET A 60 0.29 -2.44 8.93
N SER A 61 0.60 -3.66 9.35
CA SER A 61 -0.43 -4.56 9.87
C SER A 61 -1.04 -4.03 11.18
N THR A 62 -0.31 -3.20 11.93
CA THR A 62 -0.75 -2.65 13.21
C THR A 62 -1.94 -1.70 13.08
N PRO A 63 -1.87 -0.58 12.35
CA PRO A 63 -3.00 0.33 12.23
C PRO A 63 -4.22 -0.33 11.57
N TRP A 64 -4.02 -1.21 10.59
CA TRP A 64 -5.11 -2.00 10.01
C TRP A 64 -5.85 -2.84 11.05
N VAL A 65 -5.11 -3.61 11.87
CA VAL A 65 -5.70 -4.44 12.93
C VAL A 65 -6.43 -3.58 13.96
N GLN A 66 -5.94 -2.37 14.26
CA GLN A 66 -6.66 -1.47 15.16
C GLN A 66 -8.02 -1.05 14.58
N PHE A 67 -8.11 -0.78 13.27
CA PHE A 67 -9.42 -0.55 12.64
C PHE A 67 -10.33 -1.76 12.75
N VAL A 68 -9.82 -2.98 12.50
CA VAL A 68 -10.64 -4.20 12.65
C VAL A 68 -11.13 -4.35 14.09
N ARG A 69 -10.27 -4.09 15.09
CA ARG A 69 -10.65 -4.13 16.52
C ARG A 69 -11.71 -3.08 16.87
N ILE A 70 -11.57 -1.86 16.37
CA ILE A 70 -12.54 -0.77 16.60
C ILE A 70 -13.91 -1.13 16.01
N LEU A 71 -13.96 -1.65 14.79
CA LEU A 71 -15.21 -1.91 14.08
C LEU A 71 -15.90 -3.22 14.51
N SER A 72 -15.11 -4.27 14.78
CA SER A 72 -15.64 -5.57 15.22
C SER A 72 -15.93 -5.62 16.72
N GLY A 73 -15.32 -4.75 17.52
CA GLY A 73 -15.38 -4.80 18.98
C GLY A 73 -14.64 -6.00 19.60
N LYS A 74 -13.95 -6.82 18.80
CA LYS A 74 -13.23 -8.01 19.27
C LYS A 74 -11.75 -7.71 19.50
N LYS A 75 -11.17 -8.38 20.51
CA LYS A 75 -9.72 -8.39 20.74
C LYS A 75 -9.07 -9.37 19.74
N ILE A 76 -8.41 -8.84 18.73
CA ILE A 76 -7.69 -9.62 17.71
C ILE A 76 -6.20 -9.56 18.02
N ALA A 77 -5.54 -10.69 18.22
CA ALA A 77 -4.10 -10.70 18.48
C ALA A 77 -3.31 -10.48 17.17
N MET A 78 -2.16 -9.81 17.27
CA MET A 78 -1.32 -9.55 16.09
C MET A 78 -0.84 -10.85 15.43
N LYS A 79 -0.68 -11.90 16.24
CA LYS A 79 -0.26 -13.23 15.78
C LYS A 79 -1.20 -13.87 14.75
N ASP A 80 -2.48 -13.53 14.81
CA ASP A 80 -3.49 -14.07 13.89
C ASP A 80 -3.63 -13.17 12.64
N ALA A 81 -3.41 -11.86 12.80
CA ALA A 81 -3.61 -10.89 11.72
C ALA A 81 -2.38 -10.63 10.85
N LEU A 82 -1.17 -10.61 11.43
CA LEU A 82 0.08 -10.33 10.70
C LEU A 82 0.30 -11.29 9.52
N PRO A 83 0.16 -12.63 9.68
CA PRO A 83 0.37 -13.56 8.56
C PRO A 83 -0.65 -13.39 7.44
N VAL A 84 -1.89 -13.02 7.78
CA VAL A 84 -2.92 -12.69 6.78
C VAL A 84 -2.53 -11.42 6.03
N TYR A 85 -2.10 -10.38 6.75
CA TYR A 85 -1.72 -9.11 6.16
C TYR A 85 -0.56 -9.24 5.18
N THR A 86 0.54 -9.87 5.59
CA THR A 86 1.76 -10.00 4.76
C THR A 86 1.52 -10.88 3.53
N LYS A 87 0.74 -11.95 3.68
CA LYS A 87 0.27 -12.78 2.55
C LYS A 87 -0.58 -11.99 1.56
N CYS A 88 -1.50 -11.18 2.06
CA CYS A 88 -2.35 -10.37 1.19
C CYS A 88 -1.56 -9.28 0.46
N ASN A 89 -0.49 -8.75 1.07
CA ASN A 89 0.32 -7.70 0.43
C ASN A 89 0.96 -8.17 -0.88
N LEU A 90 1.32 -9.45 -1.00
CA LEU A 90 1.81 -10.01 -2.27
C LEU A 90 0.76 -10.03 -3.38
N MET A 91 -0.53 -10.02 -3.04
CA MET A 91 -1.61 -10.05 -4.03
C MET A 91 -1.76 -8.71 -4.76
N LYS A 92 -1.01 -7.66 -4.39
CA LYS A 92 -0.99 -6.37 -5.10
C LYS A 92 -0.33 -6.48 -6.48
N TYR A 93 0.51 -7.50 -6.68
CA TYR A 93 1.15 -7.79 -7.97
C TYR A 93 0.26 -8.56 -8.94
N VAL A 94 -0.91 -9.01 -8.47
CA VAL A 94 -1.92 -9.67 -9.32
C VAL A 94 -2.64 -8.60 -10.14
N PRO A 95 -2.91 -8.82 -11.43
CA PRO A 95 -3.66 -7.89 -12.26
C PRO A 95 -4.95 -7.42 -11.57
N GLY A 96 -5.11 -6.09 -11.46
CA GLY A 96 -6.27 -5.46 -10.84
C GLY A 96 -6.01 -4.79 -9.48
N ASN A 97 -4.91 -5.05 -8.77
CA ASN A 97 -4.52 -4.39 -7.49
C ASN A 97 -5.54 -4.50 -6.32
N VAL A 98 -6.73 -5.06 -6.54
CA VAL A 98 -7.82 -5.18 -5.56
C VAL A 98 -7.68 -6.44 -4.69
N PHE A 99 -7.00 -7.48 -5.19
CA PHE A 99 -6.91 -8.77 -4.50
C PHE A 99 -6.20 -8.69 -3.14
N GLN A 100 -5.26 -7.77 -2.97
CA GLN A 100 -4.61 -7.51 -1.67
C GLN A 100 -5.58 -7.08 -0.58
N TYR A 101 -6.71 -6.48 -0.95
CA TYR A 101 -7.73 -6.02 -0.02
C TYR A 101 -8.79 -7.10 0.20
N VAL A 102 -9.20 -7.79 -0.87
CA VAL A 102 -10.17 -8.89 -0.78
C VAL A 102 -9.63 -10.04 0.06
N GLY A 103 -8.35 -10.39 -0.09
CA GLY A 103 -7.70 -11.47 0.67
C GLY A 103 -7.77 -11.27 2.19
N ARG A 104 -7.84 -10.03 2.66
CA ARG A 104 -7.87 -9.73 4.11
C ARG A 104 -9.15 -10.21 4.79
N ASN A 105 -10.23 -10.39 4.03
CA ASN A 105 -11.46 -11.01 4.54
C ASN A 105 -11.26 -12.48 4.96
N GLN A 106 -10.13 -13.10 4.63
CA GLN A 106 -9.75 -14.39 5.22
C GLN A 106 -9.70 -14.30 6.76
N LEU A 107 -9.24 -13.18 7.31
CA LEU A 107 -9.22 -12.96 8.76
C LEU A 107 -10.61 -13.06 9.39
N ALA A 108 -11.65 -12.63 8.66
CA ALA A 108 -13.02 -12.71 9.14
C ALA A 108 -13.52 -14.15 9.30
N ALA A 109 -13.19 -15.00 8.32
CA ALA A 109 -13.48 -16.43 8.37
C ALA A 109 -12.67 -17.13 9.47
N ASP A 110 -11.39 -16.82 9.59
CA ASP A 110 -10.48 -17.49 10.54
C ASP A 110 -10.83 -17.19 12.01
N LEU A 111 -11.38 -16.00 12.30
CA LEU A 111 -11.72 -15.55 13.67
C LEU A 111 -13.23 -15.48 13.94
N HIS A 112 -14.07 -15.96 13.02
CA HIS A 112 -15.53 -15.87 13.11
C HIS A 112 -16.01 -14.45 13.48
N ILE A 113 -15.48 -13.44 12.77
CA ILE A 113 -15.90 -12.03 12.88
C ILE A 113 -16.67 -11.61 11.62
N SER A 114 -17.33 -10.46 11.67
CA SER A 114 -18.08 -9.98 10.51
C SER A 114 -17.14 -9.66 9.35
N HIS A 115 -17.40 -10.26 8.19
CA HIS A 115 -16.74 -9.90 6.93
C HIS A 115 -16.91 -8.42 6.59
N VAL A 116 -18.07 -7.84 6.94
CA VAL A 116 -18.33 -6.42 6.68
C VAL A 116 -17.42 -5.52 7.54
N ASP A 117 -17.14 -5.88 8.79
CA ASP A 117 -16.26 -5.09 9.65
C ASP A 117 -14.81 -5.09 9.13
N VAL A 118 -14.32 -6.23 8.61
CA VAL A 118 -12.99 -6.33 7.99
C VAL A 118 -12.93 -5.57 6.66
N ALA A 119 -14.00 -5.63 5.85
CA ALA A 119 -14.10 -4.84 4.63
C ALA A 119 -14.09 -3.34 4.92
N CYS A 120 -14.89 -2.87 5.89
CA CYS A 120 -14.90 -1.47 6.32
C CYS A 120 -13.54 -1.02 6.89
N ALA A 121 -12.87 -1.85 7.68
CA ALA A 121 -11.51 -1.56 8.16
C ALA A 121 -10.52 -1.38 7.00
N THR A 122 -10.67 -2.19 5.96
CA THR A 122 -9.84 -2.13 4.75
C THR A 122 -10.12 -0.88 3.92
N VAL A 123 -11.38 -0.45 3.83
CA VAL A 123 -11.74 0.84 3.21
C VAL A 123 -11.14 2.01 3.99
N LEU A 124 -11.24 2.01 5.32
CA LEU A 124 -10.61 3.04 6.16
C LEU A 124 -9.10 3.09 5.97
N GLU A 125 -8.44 1.94 5.86
CA GLU A 125 -7.03 1.89 5.52
C GLU A 125 -6.75 2.49 4.14
N ILE A 126 -7.49 2.15 3.09
CA ILE A 126 -7.25 2.72 1.76
C ILE A 126 -7.36 4.24 1.82
N LEU A 127 -8.38 4.76 2.51
CA LEU A 127 -8.56 6.19 2.71
C LEU A 127 -7.38 6.81 3.48
N CYS A 128 -6.95 6.18 4.59
CA CYS A 128 -5.80 6.67 5.36
C CYS A 128 -4.50 6.60 4.55
N SER A 129 -4.28 5.54 3.77
CA SER A 129 -3.11 5.39 2.90
C SER A 129 -3.11 6.39 1.74
N LEU A 130 -4.26 6.91 1.32
CA LEU A 130 -4.34 7.98 0.32
C LEU A 130 -4.19 9.37 0.93
N VAL A 131 -4.72 9.60 2.13
CA VAL A 131 -4.74 10.92 2.78
C VAL A 131 -3.47 11.19 3.58
N ALA A 132 -2.94 10.21 4.32
CA ALA A 132 -1.72 10.37 5.12
C ALA A 132 -0.48 10.84 4.32
N PRO A 133 -0.18 10.34 3.09
CA PRO A 133 0.95 10.85 2.33
C PRO A 133 0.77 12.32 1.92
N LEU A 134 -0.48 12.82 1.80
CA LEU A 134 -0.71 14.23 1.44
C LEU A 134 -0.10 15.19 2.45
N VAL A 135 -0.07 14.82 3.74
CA VAL A 135 0.61 15.61 4.78
C VAL A 135 2.09 15.79 4.43
N TRP A 136 2.77 14.70 4.07
CA TRP A 136 4.19 14.74 3.71
C TRP A 136 4.44 15.36 2.35
N ILE A 137 3.56 15.13 1.37
CA ILE A 137 3.64 15.76 0.04
C ILE A 137 3.59 17.29 0.20
N LEU A 138 2.63 17.80 1.00
CA LEU A 138 2.50 19.25 1.26
C LEU A 138 3.73 19.81 1.99
N LEU A 139 4.26 19.08 2.98
CA LEU A 139 5.45 19.50 3.72
C LEU A 139 6.73 19.47 2.87
N LEU A 140 6.88 18.49 1.98
CA LEU A 140 8.10 18.27 1.19
C LEU A 140 8.13 19.11 -0.10
N MET A 141 6.99 19.28 -0.78
CA MET A 141 6.90 20.06 -2.03
C MET A 141 6.56 21.53 -1.78
N GLY A 142 5.89 21.87 -0.67
CA GLY A 142 5.56 23.25 -0.30
C GLY A 142 4.89 24.03 -1.44
N LYS A 143 5.58 25.08 -1.90
CA LYS A 143 5.09 26.00 -2.96
C LYS A 143 5.01 25.34 -4.33
N ASP A 144 5.87 24.37 -4.61
CA ASP A 144 5.91 23.69 -5.91
C ASP A 144 4.64 22.86 -6.17
N MET A 145 4.04 22.32 -5.09
CA MET A 145 2.73 21.65 -5.16
C MET A 145 1.63 22.61 -5.62
N VAL A 146 1.65 23.86 -5.14
CA VAL A 146 0.67 24.88 -5.54
C VAL A 146 0.84 25.24 -7.01
N GLY A 147 2.09 25.34 -7.48
CA GLY A 147 2.41 25.53 -8.90
C GLY A 147 1.86 24.40 -9.76
N LEU A 148 2.09 23.14 -9.37
CA LEU A 148 1.62 21.97 -10.09
C LEU A 148 0.08 21.92 -10.19
N ILE A 149 -0.62 22.18 -9.07
CA ILE A 149 -2.08 22.22 -9.04
C ILE A 149 -2.63 23.30 -9.95
N ARG A 150 -2.01 24.50 -9.97
CA ARG A 150 -2.45 25.59 -10.86
C ARG A 150 -2.24 25.26 -12.33
N THR A 151 -1.10 24.67 -12.69
CA THR A 151 -0.80 24.28 -14.08
C THR A 151 -1.78 23.23 -14.60
N TYR A 152 -2.21 22.29 -13.75
CA TYR A 152 -3.09 21.18 -14.14
C TYR A 152 -4.50 21.24 -13.54
N GLU A 153 -4.96 22.44 -13.14
CA GLU A 153 -6.20 22.64 -12.39
C GLU A 153 -7.41 21.97 -13.07
N LYS A 154 -7.57 22.20 -14.39
CA LYS A 154 -8.69 21.64 -15.16
C LYS A 154 -8.69 20.11 -15.21
N ASN A 155 -7.51 19.51 -15.37
CA ASN A 155 -7.37 18.05 -15.38
C ASN A 155 -7.66 17.46 -14.00
N PHE A 156 -7.20 18.13 -12.94
CA PHE A 156 -7.44 17.71 -11.57
C PHE A 156 -8.93 17.78 -11.20
N LEU A 157 -9.60 18.88 -11.56
CA LEU A 157 -11.04 19.07 -11.36
C LEU A 157 -11.87 18.04 -12.14
N LEU A 158 -11.47 17.73 -13.37
CA LEU A 158 -12.14 16.73 -14.20
C LEU A 158 -12.02 15.32 -13.59
N VAL A 159 -10.80 14.91 -13.20
CA VAL A 159 -10.57 13.61 -12.56
C VAL A 159 -11.30 13.51 -11.22
N LEU A 160 -11.25 14.58 -10.41
CA LEU A 160 -11.99 14.65 -9.15
C LEU A 160 -13.51 14.55 -9.38
N GLY A 161 -14.03 15.29 -10.37
CA GLY A 161 -15.44 15.28 -10.74
C GLY A 161 -15.93 13.90 -11.17
N ILE A 162 -15.17 13.20 -12.03
CA ILE A 162 -15.47 11.82 -12.44
C ILE A 162 -15.41 10.89 -11.23
N GLY A 163 -14.37 11.00 -10.39
CA GLY A 163 -14.23 10.17 -9.19
C GLY A 163 -15.41 10.32 -8.23
N VAL A 164 -15.82 11.56 -7.95
CA VAL A 164 -16.99 11.86 -7.12
C VAL A 164 -18.27 11.32 -7.76
N ALA A 165 -18.46 11.52 -9.06
CA ALA A 165 -19.64 11.01 -9.77
C ALA A 165 -19.75 9.47 -9.69
N VAL A 166 -18.63 8.75 -9.88
CA VAL A 166 -18.57 7.29 -9.76
C VAL A 166 -18.89 6.83 -8.34
N LEU A 167 -18.34 7.50 -7.31
CA LEU A 167 -18.61 7.19 -5.91
C LEU A 167 -20.08 7.44 -5.53
N VAL A 168 -20.65 8.56 -5.99
CA VAL A 168 -22.05 8.90 -5.78
C VAL A 168 -22.96 7.87 -6.46
N LEU A 169 -22.67 7.52 -7.71
CA LEU A 169 -23.41 6.48 -8.44
C LEU A 169 -23.33 5.13 -7.73
N ALA A 170 -22.14 4.71 -7.30
CA ALA A 170 -21.94 3.48 -6.54
C ALA A 170 -22.74 3.50 -5.22
N PHE A 171 -22.76 4.62 -4.50
CA PHE A 171 -23.55 4.78 -3.29
C PHE A 171 -25.06 4.65 -3.55
N PHE A 172 -25.58 5.28 -4.61
CA PHE A 172 -26.99 5.17 -4.98
C PHE A 172 -27.35 3.73 -5.40
N LEU A 173 -26.51 3.05 -6.18
CA LEU A 173 -26.72 1.66 -6.58
C LEU A 173 -26.69 0.70 -5.38
N LEU A 174 -25.74 0.89 -4.46
CA LEU A 174 -25.65 0.12 -3.21
C LEU A 174 -26.87 0.37 -2.32
N ARG A 175 -27.28 1.62 -2.15
CA ARG A 175 -28.47 1.99 -1.39
C ARG A 175 -29.72 1.41 -2.02
N TRP A 176 -29.86 1.41 -3.34
CA TRP A 176 -31.02 0.85 -4.03
C TRP A 176 -31.11 -0.67 -3.84
N LYS A 177 -30.01 -1.39 -4.03
CA LYS A 177 -29.99 -2.87 -3.98
C LYS A 177 -29.97 -3.46 -2.56
N PHE A 178 -29.42 -2.75 -1.57
CA PHE A 178 -29.15 -3.29 -0.23
C PHE A 178 -29.65 -2.37 0.91
N ARG A 179 -30.80 -1.70 0.75
CA ARG A 179 -31.36 -0.73 1.73
C ARG A 179 -31.33 -1.21 3.18
N GLU A 180 -31.89 -2.39 3.47
CA GLU A 180 -32.08 -2.89 4.84
C GLU A 180 -30.75 -3.24 5.56
N PRO A 181 -29.82 -4.02 4.94
CA PRO A 181 -28.49 -4.20 5.49
C PRO A 181 -27.75 -2.88 5.73
N LEU A 182 -27.79 -1.96 4.75
CA LEU A 182 -27.12 -0.66 4.86
C LEU A 182 -27.62 0.15 6.03
N ARG A 183 -28.94 0.17 6.28
CA ARG A 183 -29.52 0.89 7.43
C ARG A 183 -29.01 0.33 8.75
N ARG A 184 -28.98 -1.00 8.91
CA ARG A 184 -28.50 -1.66 10.14
C ARG A 184 -27.01 -1.38 10.39
N TYR A 185 -26.18 -1.43 9.35
CA TYR A 185 -24.77 -1.09 9.47
C TYR A 185 -24.55 0.40 9.73
N PHE A 186 -25.31 1.28 9.08
CA PHE A 186 -25.25 2.71 9.32
C PHE A 186 -25.57 3.05 10.78
N GLU A 187 -26.62 2.43 11.36
CA GLU A 187 -26.93 2.60 12.78
C GLU A 187 -25.85 2.02 13.70
N LYS A 188 -25.25 0.87 13.35
CA LYS A 188 -24.10 0.30 14.08
C LYS A 188 -22.91 1.27 14.10
N TYR A 189 -22.50 1.77 12.94
CA TYR A 189 -21.35 2.68 12.83
C TYR A 189 -21.64 4.08 13.37
N ARG A 190 -22.89 4.55 13.31
CA ARG A 190 -23.30 5.80 13.95
C ARG A 190 -23.09 5.75 15.46
N LYS A 191 -23.37 4.62 16.11
CA LYS A 191 -23.08 4.42 17.55
C LYS A 191 -21.57 4.42 17.86
N LEU A 192 -20.74 4.16 16.86
CA LEU A 192 -19.27 4.24 16.98
C LEU A 192 -18.74 5.69 16.83
N LEU A 193 -19.57 6.68 16.48
CA LEU A 193 -19.22 8.11 16.46
C LEU A 193 -19.20 8.73 17.88
N ASN A 194 -18.52 8.07 18.81
CA ASN A 194 -18.26 8.60 20.15
C ASN A 194 -16.88 9.28 20.16
N ARG A 195 -16.72 10.37 20.92
CA ARG A 195 -15.42 11.06 21.14
C ARG A 195 -14.27 10.10 21.44
N LYS A 196 -14.49 9.08 22.29
CA LYS A 196 -13.45 8.07 22.62
C LYS A 196 -13.03 7.20 21.44
N ILE A 197 -13.94 6.92 20.50
CA ILE A 197 -13.65 6.14 19.30
C ILE A 197 -13.02 7.05 18.25
N LEU A 198 -13.51 8.28 18.10
CA LEU A 198 -12.92 9.28 17.22
C LEU A 198 -11.45 9.52 17.55
N LEU A 199 -11.11 9.70 18.83
CA LEU A 199 -9.70 9.82 19.27
C LEU A 199 -8.86 8.59 18.91
N ARG A 200 -9.44 7.39 18.98
CA ARG A 200 -8.77 6.15 18.54
C ARG A 200 -8.56 6.13 17.02
N VAL A 201 -9.56 6.51 16.24
CA VAL A 201 -9.47 6.61 14.77
C VAL A 201 -8.40 7.64 14.37
N VAL A 202 -8.37 8.80 15.01
CA VAL A 202 -7.31 9.80 14.82
C VAL A 202 -5.95 9.25 15.19
N GLY A 203 -5.83 8.55 16.33
CA GLY A 203 -4.58 7.88 16.72
C GLY A 203 -4.11 6.86 15.68
N VAL A 204 -5.03 6.07 15.09
CA VAL A 204 -4.70 5.15 13.98
C VAL A 204 -4.28 5.90 12.72
N PHE A 205 -4.96 7.00 12.39
CA PHE A 205 -4.55 7.86 11.26
C PHE A 205 -3.14 8.43 11.45
N LEU A 206 -2.77 8.87 12.66
CA LEU A 206 -1.42 9.33 12.96
C LEU A 206 -0.36 8.22 12.80
N LEU A 207 -0.71 6.94 13.02
CA LEU A 207 0.19 5.83 12.70
C LEU A 207 0.44 5.71 11.19
N TYR A 208 -0.56 5.96 10.34
CA TYR A 208 -0.34 6.03 8.88
C TYR A 208 0.56 7.22 8.52
N VAL A 209 0.33 8.39 9.11
CA VAL A 209 1.22 9.56 8.92
C VAL A 209 2.66 9.21 9.31
N LEU A 210 2.87 8.58 10.47
CA LEU A 210 4.19 8.14 10.92
C LEU A 210 4.81 7.08 9.99
N GLN A 211 4.01 6.18 9.43
CA GLN A 211 4.50 5.20 8.45
C GLN A 211 4.98 5.87 7.15
N TYR A 212 4.28 6.90 6.67
CA TYR A 212 4.75 7.64 5.49
C TYR A 212 6.00 8.46 5.77
N LEU A 213 6.26 8.87 7.01
CA LEU A 213 7.56 9.42 7.40
C LEU A 213 8.67 8.38 7.22
N PHE A 214 8.52 7.17 7.78
CA PHE A 214 9.51 6.11 7.60
C PHE A 214 9.69 5.73 6.13
N SER A 215 8.61 5.74 5.35
CA SER A 215 8.66 5.47 3.92
C SER A 215 9.45 6.56 3.19
N ALA A 216 9.15 7.84 3.42
CA ALA A 216 9.86 8.96 2.82
C ALA A 216 11.35 8.97 3.19
N THR A 217 11.70 8.70 4.45
CA THR A 217 13.09 8.58 4.90
C THR A 217 13.80 7.43 4.20
N MET A 218 13.15 6.27 4.04
CA MET A 218 13.73 5.15 3.29
C MET A 218 13.94 5.51 1.83
N TYR A 219 12.99 6.23 1.21
CA TYR A 219 13.07 6.68 -0.19
C TYR A 219 14.22 7.67 -0.41
N ALA A 220 14.55 8.47 0.60
CA ALA A 220 15.68 9.40 0.58
C ALA A 220 17.04 8.70 0.49
N VAL A 221 17.17 7.49 1.05
CA VAL A 221 18.46 6.79 1.14
C VAL A 221 19.01 6.44 -0.26
N PRO A 222 18.29 5.72 -1.16
CA PRO A 222 18.77 5.51 -2.52
C PRO A 222 18.89 6.83 -3.31
N ALA A 223 17.96 7.76 -3.13
CA ALA A 223 17.98 9.05 -3.84
C ALA A 223 19.29 9.82 -3.57
N PHE A 224 19.75 9.81 -2.32
CA PHE A 224 20.95 10.51 -1.92
C PHE A 224 22.25 9.72 -2.17
N LEU A 225 22.25 8.41 -1.94
CA LEU A 225 23.47 7.60 -1.95
C LEU A 225 23.78 6.89 -3.27
N MET A 226 22.81 6.80 -4.19
CA MET A 226 22.94 6.08 -5.46
C MET A 226 22.66 6.93 -6.70
N PHE A 227 21.79 7.95 -6.57
CA PHE A 227 21.29 8.72 -7.72
C PHE A 227 21.61 10.22 -7.62
N ASP A 228 22.45 10.61 -6.67
CA ASP A 228 22.99 11.96 -6.49
C ASP A 228 21.95 13.10 -6.60
N VAL A 229 20.73 12.85 -6.09
CA VAL A 229 19.66 13.85 -6.14
C VAL A 229 20.09 15.10 -5.36
N PRO A 230 20.04 16.30 -5.98
CA PRO A 230 20.48 17.53 -5.34
C PRO A 230 19.77 17.77 -4.01
N ARG A 231 20.53 18.05 -2.94
CA ARG A 231 19.98 18.23 -1.58
C ARG A 231 18.88 19.29 -1.50
N ALA A 232 19.03 20.38 -2.27
CA ALA A 232 18.04 21.45 -2.35
C ALA A 232 16.70 21.00 -2.93
N GLN A 233 16.71 19.97 -3.79
CA GLN A 233 15.55 19.46 -4.51
C GLN A 233 15.06 18.12 -3.97
N MET A 234 15.68 17.61 -2.90
CA MET A 234 15.32 16.34 -2.26
C MET A 234 13.86 16.35 -1.76
N GLY A 235 13.41 17.47 -1.19
CA GLY A 235 12.01 17.64 -0.78
C GLY A 235 11.05 17.47 -1.96
N LEU A 236 11.29 18.22 -3.05
CA LEU A 236 10.50 18.12 -4.28
C LEU A 236 10.52 16.70 -4.84
N PHE A 237 11.67 16.06 -4.91
CA PHE A 237 11.83 14.70 -5.45
C PHE A 237 11.04 13.66 -4.63
N LEU A 238 11.21 13.66 -3.30
CA LEU A 238 10.51 12.70 -2.41
C LEU A 238 9.01 12.96 -2.35
N GLY A 239 8.60 14.23 -2.30
CA GLY A 239 7.20 14.62 -2.37
C GLY A 239 6.56 14.20 -3.70
N THR A 240 7.27 14.39 -4.81
CA THR A 240 6.83 13.92 -6.14
C THR A 240 6.72 12.40 -6.16
N TYR A 241 7.67 11.68 -5.58
CA TYR A 241 7.59 10.22 -5.52
C TYR A 241 6.38 9.72 -4.73
N LEU A 242 6.09 10.32 -3.56
CA LEU A 242 4.87 10.05 -2.79
C LEU A 242 3.60 10.42 -3.58
N PHE A 243 3.60 11.56 -4.25
CA PHE A 243 2.49 12.00 -5.09
C PHE A 243 2.24 11.04 -6.25
N SER A 244 3.31 10.61 -6.93
CA SER A 244 3.26 9.61 -8.00
C SER A 244 2.66 8.29 -7.54
N TRP A 245 2.91 7.89 -6.28
CA TRP A 245 2.32 6.70 -5.69
C TRP A 245 0.81 6.85 -5.54
N VAL A 246 0.33 8.01 -5.06
CA VAL A 246 -1.11 8.32 -4.92
C VAL A 246 -1.80 8.31 -6.30
N ILE A 247 -1.24 8.99 -7.29
CA ILE A 247 -1.79 9.04 -8.66
C ILE A 247 -1.79 7.64 -9.29
N GLY A 248 -0.69 6.90 -9.14
CA GLY A 248 -0.57 5.52 -9.63
C GLY A 248 -1.54 4.54 -8.96
N PHE A 249 -1.94 4.80 -7.70
CA PHE A 249 -2.96 3.99 -7.02
C PHE A 249 -4.37 4.27 -7.54
N ILE A 250 -4.69 5.54 -7.81
CA ILE A 250 -6.02 5.97 -8.28
C ILE A 250 -6.24 5.58 -9.74
N THR A 251 -5.18 5.53 -10.55
CA THR A 251 -5.27 5.25 -11.99
C THR A 251 -5.66 3.78 -12.25
N PRO A 252 -6.87 3.51 -12.78
CA PRO A 252 -7.31 2.14 -13.04
C PRO A 252 -6.56 1.53 -14.23
N GLY A 253 -6.27 0.23 -14.16
CA GLY A 253 -5.62 -0.51 -15.26
C GLY A 253 -4.09 -0.48 -15.28
N ALA A 254 -3.43 0.28 -14.41
CA ALA A 254 -1.97 0.27 -14.24
C ALA A 254 -1.57 -0.58 -13.00
N PRO A 255 -1.33 -1.90 -13.13
CA PRO A 255 -0.93 -2.74 -12.00
C PRO A 255 0.36 -2.20 -11.38
N GLY A 256 0.31 -1.84 -10.08
CA GLY A 256 1.45 -1.23 -9.38
C GLY A 256 1.79 0.21 -9.80
N GLY A 257 0.93 0.90 -10.55
CA GLY A 257 1.16 2.27 -11.04
C GLY A 257 2.25 2.38 -12.11
N ILE A 258 2.47 1.31 -12.89
CA ILE A 258 3.49 1.26 -13.94
C ILE A 258 3.21 2.28 -15.03
N GLY A 259 4.23 3.05 -15.42
CA GLY A 259 4.16 4.11 -16.44
C GLY A 259 3.65 5.42 -15.86
N VAL A 260 2.64 5.37 -14.99
CA VAL A 260 2.08 6.56 -14.34
C VAL A 260 3.08 7.18 -13.36
N ARG A 261 3.74 6.36 -12.54
CA ARG A 261 4.70 6.87 -11.57
C ARG A 261 5.89 7.54 -12.24
N GLU A 262 6.42 6.88 -13.26
CA GLU A 262 7.54 7.37 -14.05
C GLU A 262 7.16 8.66 -14.78
N ALA A 263 5.98 8.72 -15.40
CA ALA A 263 5.50 9.93 -16.06
C ALA A 263 5.41 11.11 -15.08
N VAL A 264 4.81 10.92 -13.89
CA VAL A 264 4.70 11.99 -12.88
C VAL A 264 6.08 12.45 -12.40
N MET A 265 7.00 11.51 -12.18
CA MET A 265 8.38 11.83 -11.77
C MET A 265 9.14 12.58 -12.87
N VAL A 266 9.06 12.14 -14.13
CA VAL A 266 9.73 12.82 -15.26
C VAL A 266 9.11 14.20 -15.49
N LEU A 267 7.79 14.34 -15.44
CA LEU A 267 7.12 15.63 -15.62
C LEU A 267 7.53 16.68 -14.58
N THR A 268 7.85 16.25 -13.35
CA THR A 268 8.14 17.18 -12.24
C THR A 268 9.64 17.34 -11.99
N CYS A 269 10.42 16.28 -12.17
CA CYS A 269 11.84 16.23 -11.81
C CYS A 269 12.81 16.35 -12.99
N SER A 270 12.33 16.33 -14.25
CA SER A 270 13.20 16.46 -15.44
C SER A 270 13.94 17.79 -15.54
N THR A 271 13.53 18.79 -14.76
CA THR A 271 14.19 20.10 -14.69
C THR A 271 15.54 20.04 -13.96
N PHE A 272 15.81 18.98 -13.18
CA PHE A 272 17.03 18.86 -12.38
C PHE A 272 17.66 17.47 -12.35
N LEU A 273 16.98 16.44 -12.87
CA LEU A 273 17.50 15.09 -13.05
C LEU A 273 17.23 14.62 -14.47
N ASP A 274 18.16 13.86 -15.03
CA ASP A 274 17.96 13.25 -16.33
C ASP A 274 16.90 12.13 -16.26
N THR A 275 16.25 11.88 -17.40
CA THR A 275 15.16 10.89 -17.48
C THR A 275 15.66 9.49 -17.15
N ASN A 276 16.89 9.12 -17.51
CA ASN A 276 17.44 7.80 -17.25
C ASN A 276 17.60 7.56 -15.74
N THR A 277 18.15 8.53 -15.00
CA THR A 277 18.27 8.48 -13.54
C THR A 277 16.91 8.35 -12.84
N ILE A 278 15.90 9.09 -13.30
CA ILE A 278 14.53 8.98 -12.77
C ILE A 278 13.96 7.57 -12.98
N MET A 279 14.15 7.01 -14.19
CA MET A 279 13.70 5.67 -14.53
C MET A 279 14.43 4.61 -13.70
N LEU A 280 15.75 4.71 -13.56
CA LEU A 280 16.58 3.80 -12.75
C LEU A 280 16.20 3.85 -11.26
N TYR A 281 15.91 5.05 -10.73
CA TYR A 281 15.39 5.20 -9.37
C TYR A 281 14.05 4.48 -9.21
N ALA A 282 13.11 4.68 -10.14
CA ALA A 282 11.81 4.02 -10.09
C ALA A 282 11.93 2.48 -10.12
N VAL A 283 12.87 1.95 -10.91
CA VAL A 283 13.19 0.50 -10.95
C VAL A 283 13.79 0.03 -9.64
N THR A 284 14.78 0.74 -9.09
CA THR A 284 15.40 0.41 -7.80
C THR A 284 14.36 0.38 -6.69
N MET A 285 13.44 1.33 -6.68
CA MET A 285 12.33 1.35 -5.71
C MET A 285 11.36 0.19 -5.88
N ARG A 286 11.14 -0.29 -7.11
CA ARG A 286 10.36 -1.52 -7.37
C ARG A 286 11.06 -2.76 -6.85
N ILE A 287 12.36 -2.87 -7.04
CA ILE A 287 13.18 -3.96 -6.50
C ILE A 287 13.06 -3.95 -4.98
N ILE A 288 13.34 -2.82 -4.32
CA ILE A 288 13.26 -2.68 -2.86
C ILE A 288 11.87 -3.05 -2.33
N SER A 289 10.80 -2.50 -2.93
CA SER A 289 9.43 -2.79 -2.50
C SER A 289 9.10 -4.27 -2.66
N THR A 290 9.39 -4.85 -3.83
CA THR A 290 9.03 -6.23 -4.15
C THR A 290 9.78 -7.24 -3.30
N PHE A 291 11.10 -7.09 -3.14
CA PHE A 291 11.86 -7.96 -2.24
C PHE A 291 11.44 -7.75 -0.78
N GLY A 292 11.09 -6.53 -0.37
CA GLY A 292 10.54 -6.26 0.95
C GLY A 292 9.21 -6.98 1.21
N ASP A 293 8.31 -7.02 0.23
CA ASP A 293 7.05 -7.77 0.33
C ASP A 293 7.25 -9.28 0.42
N VAL A 294 8.17 -9.80 -0.41
CA VAL A 294 8.52 -11.22 -0.42
C VAL A 294 9.12 -11.63 0.92
N LEU A 295 10.06 -10.84 1.44
CA LEU A 295 10.67 -11.08 2.74
C LEU A 295 9.64 -10.98 3.87
N ALA A 296 8.78 -9.96 3.86
CA ALA A 296 7.69 -9.81 4.83
C ALA A 296 6.73 -11.02 4.81
N PHE A 297 6.41 -11.54 3.63
CA PHE A 297 5.61 -12.75 3.50
C PHE A 297 6.31 -13.96 4.12
N PHE A 298 7.57 -14.22 3.78
CA PHE A 298 8.32 -15.35 4.31
C PHE A 298 8.44 -15.28 5.83
N LEU A 299 8.79 -14.11 6.39
CA LEU A 299 8.88 -13.92 7.83
C LEU A 299 7.51 -14.07 8.51
N GLY A 300 6.44 -13.51 7.93
CA GLY A 300 5.08 -13.67 8.44
C GLY A 300 4.60 -15.13 8.43
N TRP A 301 4.96 -15.89 7.40
CA TRP A 301 4.69 -17.33 7.31
C TRP A 301 5.49 -18.13 8.34
N LEU A 302 6.77 -17.81 8.54
CA LEU A 302 7.64 -18.46 9.51
C LEU A 302 7.15 -18.22 10.95
N LEU A 303 6.78 -16.98 11.27
CA LEU A 303 6.13 -16.62 12.55
C LEU A 303 4.82 -17.39 12.76
N HIS A 304 4.00 -17.54 11.72
CA HIS A 304 2.78 -18.34 11.80
C HIS A 304 3.05 -19.80 12.16
N LEU A 305 4.10 -20.41 11.57
CA LEU A 305 4.50 -21.78 11.90
C LEU A 305 4.98 -21.91 13.35
N ILE A 306 5.80 -20.96 13.83
CA ILE A 306 6.29 -20.94 15.21
C ILE A 306 5.12 -20.85 16.20
N TRP A 307 4.19 -19.90 15.99
CA TRP A 307 3.04 -19.72 16.87
C TRP A 307 2.08 -20.90 16.83
N LYS A 308 1.95 -21.58 15.69
CA LYS A 308 1.14 -22.79 15.59
C LYS A 308 1.76 -23.95 16.37
N ARG A 309 3.09 -24.10 16.35
CA ARG A 309 3.80 -25.11 17.16
C ARG A 309 3.65 -24.84 18.65
N GLN A 310 3.81 -23.60 19.09
CA GLN A 310 3.65 -23.22 20.51
C GLN A 310 2.24 -23.50 21.05
N LYS A 311 1.19 -23.29 20.24
CA LYS A 311 -0.20 -23.66 20.60
C LYS A 311 -0.45 -25.16 20.67
N ALA A 312 0.37 -25.99 20.03
CA ALA A 312 0.22 -27.45 20.03
C ALA A 312 0.99 -28.10 21.20
N THR A 313 1.95 -27.38 21.78
CA THR A 313 2.77 -27.81 22.92
C THR A 313 2.29 -27.26 24.27
N ALA A 314 1.28 -26.37 24.27
CA ALA A 314 0.66 -25.78 25.44
C ALA A 314 -0.77 -26.29 25.58
#